data_AF-A0A6I0BTD8-F1
#
_entry.id   AF-A0A6I0BTD8-F1
#
_cell.length_a   1.000
_cell.length_b   1.000
_cell.length_c   1.000
_cell.angle_alpha   90.00
_cell.angle_beta   90.00
_cell.angle_gamma   90.00
#
_symmetry.space_group_name_H-M   'P 1'
#
loop_
_entity.id
_entity.type
_entity.pdbx_description
1 polymer ?
#
loop_
_entity_poly.entity_id
_entity_poly.type
_entity_poly.pdbx_seq_one_letter_code
_entity_poly.pdbx_strand_id
1 'polypeptide(L)'
;MKGDGIRTVRVKRIGQEKKESTNFLQDVNLKKISKELFGKNNNKQMGIEQIRQWYESNEYFVTEEGMLCYKKDKKIIKLCNMIIIPVMQLSITDGINEEKYIELTGILNGDKKLPSIRVKLNDLKNSNWIENRWGIQCILFPTSRCYEKILCAIKLACKDIETKKIYQSIGWYKIGGNYHYLNGKGAVGKEKSVLVHNSLEKFNIVIDEGLGKNKAYKKSLELLEIAPIDVTLPLFFNSFNY
;
A
#
# COMPACT_ATOMS: atom_id res chain seq x y z
N MET A 1 -25.90 16.56 57.98
CA MET A 1 -26.07 15.34 57.16
C MET A 1 -26.81 15.72 55.88
N LYS A 2 -26.13 15.79 54.74
CA LYS A 2 -26.70 15.87 53.39
C LYS A 2 -25.81 15.03 52.48
N GLY A 3 -26.47 14.18 51.70
CA GLY A 3 -25.95 12.89 51.22
C GLY A 3 -24.93 12.95 50.09
N ASP A 4 -24.11 11.91 50.07
CA ASP A 4 -23.20 11.52 49.01
C ASP A 4 -23.91 11.40 47.67
N GLY A 5 -23.58 12.31 46.75
CA GLY A 5 -23.96 12.22 45.35
C GLY A 5 -22.87 11.54 44.54
N ILE A 6 -22.89 10.20 44.48
CA ILE A 6 -22.05 9.43 43.55
C ILE A 6 -22.46 9.80 42.12
N ARG A 7 -21.62 10.57 41.42
CA ARG A 7 -21.81 10.86 39.99
C ARG A 7 -21.38 9.65 39.16
N THR A 8 -22.33 8.81 38.77
CA THR A 8 -22.08 7.69 37.84
C THR A 8 -21.98 8.23 36.41
N VAL A 9 -20.77 8.30 35.85
CA VAL A 9 -20.59 8.64 34.44
C VAL A 9 -20.88 7.39 33.60
N ARG A 10 -22.05 7.34 32.97
CA ARG A 10 -22.35 6.34 31.94
C ARG A 10 -21.68 6.76 30.63
N VAL A 11 -20.54 6.13 30.32
CA VAL A 11 -19.94 6.21 28.98
C VAL A 11 -20.83 5.42 28.01
N LYS A 12 -21.70 6.10 27.27
CA LYS A 12 -22.36 5.50 26.10
C LYS A 12 -21.30 5.32 25.01
N ARG A 13 -20.97 4.07 24.66
CA ARG A 13 -20.28 3.77 23.39
C ARG A 13 -21.19 4.23 22.25
N ILE A 14 -20.86 5.36 21.64
CA ILE A 14 -21.45 5.78 20.37
C ILE A 14 -20.70 5.01 19.28
N GLY A 15 -21.43 4.18 18.55
CA GLY A 15 -20.93 3.45 17.39
C GLY A 15 -20.61 1.99 17.68
N GLN A 16 -21.62 1.13 17.59
CA GLN A 16 -21.36 -0.17 16.98
C GLN A 16 -21.00 0.13 15.52
N GLU A 17 -19.71 0.08 15.19
CA GLU A 17 -19.29 0.01 13.79
C GLU A 17 -19.97 -1.22 13.18
N LYS A 18 -20.94 -0.98 12.30
CA LYS A 18 -21.35 -1.98 11.33
C LYS A 18 -20.07 -2.49 10.67
N LYS A 19 -19.87 -3.81 10.67
CA LYS A 19 -18.93 -4.49 9.75
C LYS A 19 -19.39 -4.20 8.33
N GLU A 20 -19.08 -3.02 7.82
CA GLU A 20 -19.01 -2.78 6.40
C GLU A 20 -17.66 -3.36 5.95
N SER A 21 -17.71 -4.63 5.57
CA SER A 21 -16.69 -5.25 4.74
C SER A 21 -16.79 -4.67 3.32
N THR A 22 -16.70 -3.35 3.19
CA THR A 22 -16.40 -2.69 1.94
C THR A 22 -14.90 -2.90 1.69
N ASN A 23 -14.55 -3.36 0.48
CA ASN A 23 -13.22 -3.83 0.11
C ASN A 23 -12.11 -2.78 0.37
N PHE A 24 -11.61 -2.72 1.60
CA PHE A 24 -10.58 -1.81 2.11
C PHE A 24 -9.28 -1.83 1.29
N LEU A 25 -8.99 -2.94 0.61
CA LEU A 25 -7.79 -3.14 -0.19
C LEU A 25 -7.86 -2.55 -1.61
N GLN A 26 -9.04 -2.10 -2.06
CA GLN A 26 -9.25 -1.55 -3.41
C GLN A 26 -8.92 -0.05 -3.55
N ASP A 27 -8.93 0.72 -2.45
CA ASP A 27 -8.98 2.19 -2.57
C ASP A 27 -7.67 2.96 -2.34
N VAL A 28 -6.53 2.27 -2.15
CA VAL A 28 -5.24 2.97 -2.28
C VAL A 28 -4.95 3.20 -3.75
N ASN A 29 -5.51 4.25 -4.33
CA ASN A 29 -5.11 4.84 -5.61
C ASN A 29 -4.89 3.87 -6.80
N LEU A 30 -5.61 2.73 -6.83
CA LEU A 30 -5.51 1.72 -7.89
C LEU A 30 -5.81 2.32 -9.25
N LYS A 31 -6.77 3.25 -9.32
CA LYS A 31 -7.16 3.93 -10.56
C LYS A 31 -6.11 4.89 -11.09
N LYS A 32 -5.27 5.51 -10.26
CA LYS A 32 -4.26 6.47 -10.73
C LYS A 32 -2.99 5.75 -11.17
N ILE A 33 -2.55 4.75 -10.41
CA ILE A 33 -1.37 3.93 -10.73
C ILE A 33 -1.62 3.04 -11.95
N SER A 34 -2.78 2.37 -12.02
CA SER A 34 -3.15 1.61 -13.23
C SER A 34 -3.41 2.51 -14.45
N LYS A 35 -3.82 3.77 -14.26
CA LYS A 35 -3.94 4.78 -15.32
C LYS A 35 -2.60 5.40 -15.70
N GLU A 36 -1.60 5.42 -14.82
CA GLU A 36 -0.23 5.81 -15.17
C GLU A 36 0.48 4.70 -15.96
N LEU A 37 0.21 3.43 -15.66
CA LEU A 37 0.77 2.29 -16.39
C LEU A 37 0.00 1.93 -17.66
N PHE A 38 -1.29 2.24 -17.73
CA PHE A 38 -2.17 1.80 -18.83
C PHE A 38 -3.24 2.81 -19.24
N GLY A 39 -3.13 4.07 -18.84
CA GLY A 39 -4.07 5.12 -19.22
C GLY A 39 -3.92 5.51 -20.68
N LYS A 40 -5.06 5.76 -21.33
CA LYS A 40 -5.14 6.39 -22.66
C LYS A 40 -4.55 7.80 -22.58
N ASN A 41 -3.24 7.95 -22.75
CA ASN A 41 -2.54 9.20 -23.11
C ASN A 41 -1.14 8.87 -23.67
N ASN A 42 -1.11 8.56 -24.96
CA ASN A 42 -0.12 8.80 -26.02
C ASN A 42 1.41 8.93 -25.78
N ASN A 43 2.04 8.54 -24.66
CA ASN A 43 3.52 8.45 -24.65
C ASN A 43 4.17 7.49 -23.64
N LYS A 44 3.44 6.48 -23.14
CA LYS A 44 4.04 5.36 -22.37
C LYS A 44 3.17 4.10 -22.43
N GLN A 45 2.84 3.65 -23.64
CA GLN A 45 2.37 2.28 -23.80
C GLN A 45 3.60 1.38 -23.69
N MET A 46 3.70 0.57 -22.63
CA MET A 46 4.61 -0.56 -22.68
C MET A 46 4.05 -1.54 -23.71
N GLY A 47 4.69 -1.60 -24.88
CA GLY A 47 4.37 -2.60 -25.89
C GLY A 47 4.56 -4.00 -25.31
N ILE A 48 3.77 -4.97 -25.76
CA ILE A 48 3.88 -6.38 -25.36
C ILE A 48 5.34 -6.85 -25.46
N GLU A 49 6.07 -6.39 -26.47
CA GLU A 49 7.50 -6.64 -26.68
C GLU A 49 8.39 -6.23 -25.49
N GLN A 50 8.14 -5.07 -24.88
CA GLN A 50 8.90 -4.63 -23.69
C GLN A 50 8.61 -5.52 -22.48
N ILE A 51 7.38 -6.04 -22.36
CA ILE A 51 6.99 -6.94 -21.27
C ILE A 51 7.61 -8.33 -21.48
N ARG A 52 7.76 -8.79 -22.73
CA ARG A 52 8.43 -10.07 -23.04
C ARG A 52 9.89 -10.05 -22.55
N GLN A 53 10.58 -8.92 -22.71
CA GLN A 53 11.96 -8.75 -22.25
C GLN A 53 12.13 -8.97 -20.73
N TRP A 54 11.10 -8.73 -19.91
CA TRP A 54 11.16 -8.97 -18.46
C TRP A 54 11.27 -10.46 -18.13
N TYR A 55 10.77 -11.30 -19.02
CA TYR A 55 10.79 -12.74 -18.88
C TYR A 55 11.93 -13.40 -19.65
N GLU A 56 12.48 -12.74 -20.68
CA GLU A 56 13.60 -13.20 -21.50
C GLU A 56 14.87 -13.39 -20.67
N SER A 57 14.92 -14.54 -20.01
CA SER A 57 16.07 -15.10 -19.33
C SER A 57 16.46 -16.38 -20.06
N ASN A 58 17.58 -17.00 -19.67
CA ASN A 58 17.99 -18.27 -20.29
C ASN A 58 16.91 -19.37 -20.21
N GLU A 59 16.04 -19.31 -19.20
CA GLU A 59 15.09 -20.36 -18.88
C GLU A 59 13.62 -19.96 -19.07
N TYR A 60 13.26 -18.68 -18.97
CA TYR A 60 11.88 -18.22 -19.13
C TYR A 60 11.76 -17.35 -20.38
N PHE A 61 10.60 -17.40 -21.04
CA PHE A 61 10.27 -16.52 -22.15
C PHE A 61 8.76 -16.52 -22.42
N VAL A 62 8.30 -15.54 -23.18
CA VAL A 62 6.90 -15.39 -23.57
C VAL A 62 6.78 -15.57 -25.08
N THR A 63 5.82 -16.38 -25.53
CA THR A 63 5.57 -16.61 -26.96
C THR A 63 4.85 -15.44 -27.63
N GLU A 64 4.80 -15.44 -28.96
CA GLU A 64 4.01 -14.46 -29.72
C GLU A 64 2.52 -14.51 -29.35
N GLU A 65 2.01 -15.72 -29.08
CA GLU A 65 0.65 -16.01 -28.61
C GLU A 65 0.39 -15.59 -27.13
N GLY A 66 1.37 -14.98 -26.46
CA GLY A 66 1.24 -14.51 -25.08
C GLY A 66 1.25 -15.61 -24.02
N MET A 67 1.84 -16.77 -24.32
CA MET A 67 2.02 -17.85 -23.36
C MET A 67 3.35 -17.72 -22.63
N LEU A 68 3.35 -17.95 -21.32
CA LEU A 68 4.58 -18.05 -20.53
C LEU A 68 5.14 -19.48 -20.64
N CYS A 69 6.42 -19.57 -21.00
CA CYS A 69 7.11 -20.84 -21.24
C CYS A 69 8.39 -20.94 -20.41
N TYR A 70 8.80 -22.19 -20.16
CA TYR A 70 10.06 -22.55 -19.52
C TYR A 70 10.87 -23.47 -20.42
N LYS A 71 12.15 -23.16 -20.61
CA LYS A 71 13.10 -23.90 -21.43
C LYS A 71 13.99 -24.76 -20.53
N LYS A 72 14.01 -26.06 -20.78
CA LYS A 72 14.92 -27.01 -20.12
C LYS A 72 15.45 -28.01 -21.13
N ASP A 73 16.78 -28.15 -21.22
CA ASP A 73 17.44 -29.14 -22.08
C ASP A 73 16.95 -29.10 -23.55
N LYS A 74 16.80 -27.89 -24.11
CA LYS A 74 16.23 -27.61 -25.46
C LYS A 74 14.75 -27.94 -25.63
N LYS A 75 14.06 -28.48 -24.61
CA LYS A 75 12.61 -28.64 -24.61
C LYS A 75 11.92 -27.39 -24.09
N ILE A 76 10.84 -27.02 -24.76
CA ILE A 76 9.95 -25.91 -24.37
C ILE A 76 8.76 -26.50 -23.63
N ILE A 77 8.53 -26.02 -22.40
CA ILE A 77 7.42 -26.42 -21.55
C ILE A 77 6.49 -25.21 -21.40
N LYS A 78 5.25 -25.33 -21.87
CA LYS A 78 4.23 -24.29 -21.68
C LYS A 78 3.79 -24.29 -20.21
N LEU A 79 3.75 -23.11 -19.57
CA LEU A 79 3.36 -22.97 -18.17
C LEU A 79 1.92 -22.44 -18.04
N CYS A 80 1.60 -21.32 -18.67
CA CYS A 80 0.25 -20.76 -18.65
C CYS A 80 -0.05 -19.94 -19.92
N ASN A 81 -1.34 -19.67 -20.15
CA ASN A 81 -1.83 -18.86 -21.28
C ASN A 81 -1.88 -17.36 -20.97
N MET A 82 -1.05 -16.88 -20.04
CA MET A 82 -1.06 -15.49 -19.61
C MET A 82 0.35 -14.98 -19.31
N ILE A 83 0.53 -13.69 -19.54
CA ILE A 83 1.69 -12.92 -19.11
C ILE A 83 1.31 -12.26 -17.79
N ILE A 84 2.03 -12.57 -16.72
CA ILE A 84 1.83 -11.94 -15.40
C ILE A 84 2.76 -10.73 -15.35
N ILE A 85 2.27 -9.59 -14.91
CA ILE A 85 3.05 -8.34 -14.95
C ILE A 85 3.08 -7.78 -13.52
N PRO A 86 4.23 -7.86 -12.83
CA PRO A 86 4.39 -7.22 -11.54
C PRO A 86 4.48 -5.70 -11.71
N VAL A 87 3.67 -4.98 -10.95
CA VAL A 87 3.54 -3.53 -11.06
C VAL A 87 4.36 -2.82 -9.99
N MET A 88 4.16 -3.21 -8.73
CA MET A 88 4.91 -2.67 -7.59
C MET A 88 4.71 -3.56 -6.37
N GLN A 89 5.62 -3.43 -5.41
CA GLN A 89 5.45 -4.01 -4.07
C GLN A 89 4.95 -2.95 -3.09
N LEU A 90 4.04 -3.33 -2.21
CA LEU A 90 3.47 -2.46 -1.19
C LEU A 90 3.75 -3.05 0.20
N SER A 91 4.32 -2.24 1.08
CA SER A 91 4.43 -2.51 2.52
C SER A 91 3.42 -1.62 3.23
N ILE A 92 2.42 -2.21 3.87
CA ILE A 92 1.37 -1.48 4.58
C ILE A 92 1.55 -1.73 6.07
N THR A 93 1.68 -0.67 6.86
CA THR A 93 1.96 -0.77 8.30
C THR A 93 1.12 0.18 9.14
N ASP A 94 0.77 -0.23 10.35
CA ASP A 94 0.17 0.60 11.41
C ASP A 94 1.21 1.05 12.47
N GLY A 95 2.50 0.75 12.24
CA GLY A 95 3.61 0.98 13.17
C GLY A 95 3.94 -0.21 14.07
N ILE A 96 3.06 -1.20 14.17
CA ILE A 96 3.24 -2.41 14.98
C ILE A 96 3.33 -3.63 14.07
N ASN A 97 2.36 -3.75 13.16
CA ASN A 97 2.23 -4.79 12.18
C ASN A 97 2.64 -4.28 10.81
N GLU A 98 3.22 -5.16 9.99
CA GLU A 98 3.56 -4.88 8.60
C GLU A 98 3.04 -6.01 7.71
N GLU A 99 2.17 -5.66 6.77
CA GLU A 99 1.69 -6.56 5.74
C GLU A 99 2.31 -6.20 4.39
N LYS A 100 2.78 -7.21 3.67
CA LYS A 100 3.38 -7.02 2.34
C LYS A 100 2.49 -7.57 1.25
N TYR A 101 2.34 -6.78 0.20
CA TYR A 101 1.52 -7.06 -0.97
C TYR A 101 2.33 -6.86 -2.24
N ILE A 102 1.93 -7.56 -3.29
CA ILE A 102 2.34 -7.26 -4.66
C ILE A 102 1.12 -6.84 -5.47
N GLU A 103 1.28 -5.78 -6.26
CA GLU A 103 0.30 -5.41 -7.27
C GLU A 103 0.66 -6.11 -8.58
N LEU A 104 -0.28 -6.88 -9.12
CA LEU A 104 -0.13 -7.68 -10.32
C LEU A 104 -1.20 -7.28 -11.34
N THR A 105 -0.83 -7.29 -12.60
CA THR A 105 -1.75 -7.26 -13.74
C THR A 105 -1.31 -8.34 -14.73
N GLY A 106 -1.90 -8.38 -15.92
CA GLY A 106 -1.49 -9.36 -16.90
C GLY A 106 -2.17 -9.19 -18.25
N ILE A 107 -1.77 -10.05 -19.17
CA ILE A 107 -2.33 -10.17 -20.51
C ILE A 107 -2.64 -11.65 -20.74
N LEU A 108 -3.90 -11.96 -20.97
CA LEU A 108 -4.39 -13.30 -21.27
C LEU A 108 -4.37 -13.51 -22.78
N ASN A 109 -3.88 -14.67 -23.24
CA ASN A 109 -3.82 -15.06 -24.65
C ASN A 109 -3.17 -14.02 -25.58
N GLY A 110 -2.29 -13.17 -25.03
CA GLY A 110 -1.57 -12.13 -25.78
C GLY A 110 -2.36 -10.85 -26.10
N ASP A 111 -3.68 -10.81 -25.92
CA ASP A 111 -4.52 -9.68 -26.35
C ASP A 111 -5.40 -9.09 -25.24
N LYS A 112 -5.89 -9.92 -24.32
CA LYS A 112 -6.87 -9.50 -23.32
C LYS A 112 -6.19 -9.07 -22.03
N LYS A 113 -6.21 -7.76 -21.76
CA LYS A 113 -5.70 -7.22 -20.50
C LYS A 113 -6.52 -7.70 -19.28
N LEU A 114 -5.82 -8.21 -18.28
CA LEU A 114 -6.37 -8.61 -16.99
C LEU A 114 -6.43 -7.42 -16.02
N PRO A 115 -7.44 -7.37 -15.12
CA PRO A 115 -7.53 -6.30 -14.14
C PRO A 115 -6.32 -6.30 -13.21
N SER A 116 -5.90 -5.11 -12.76
CA SER A 116 -4.91 -4.98 -11.70
C SER A 116 -5.48 -5.49 -10.38
N ILE A 117 -4.73 -6.36 -9.71
CA ILE A 117 -5.11 -7.01 -8.46
C ILE A 117 -3.98 -6.84 -7.44
N ARG A 118 -4.34 -6.91 -6.16
CA ARG A 118 -3.37 -6.97 -5.06
C ARG A 118 -3.42 -8.31 -4.39
N VAL A 119 -2.26 -8.92 -4.21
CA VAL A 119 -2.11 -10.24 -3.60
C VAL A 119 -1.14 -10.09 -2.43
N LYS A 120 -1.49 -10.63 -1.25
CA LYS A 120 -0.55 -10.68 -0.12
C LYS A 120 0.62 -11.57 -0.52
N LEU A 121 1.85 -11.21 -0.12
CA LEU A 121 3.02 -12.04 -0.44
C LEU A 121 2.90 -13.46 0.11
N ASN A 122 2.19 -13.66 1.22
CA ASN A 122 1.91 -14.98 1.78
C ASN A 122 0.96 -15.81 0.90
N ASP A 123 0.02 -15.17 0.20
CA ASP A 123 -0.97 -15.85 -0.65
C ASP A 123 -0.36 -16.32 -1.97
N LEU A 124 0.77 -15.72 -2.40
CA LEU A 124 1.55 -16.17 -3.56
C LEU A 124 2.11 -17.59 -3.41
N LYS A 125 2.02 -18.22 -2.24
CA LYS A 125 2.45 -19.61 -2.05
C LYS A 125 1.58 -20.62 -2.80
N ASN A 126 0.34 -20.25 -3.15
CA ASN A 126 -0.58 -21.10 -3.91
C ASN A 126 -1.11 -20.37 -5.15
N SER A 127 -1.67 -21.10 -6.11
CA SER A 127 -2.21 -20.55 -7.36
C SER A 127 -3.65 -20.04 -7.26
N ASN A 128 -4.32 -20.21 -6.12
CA ASN A 128 -5.77 -19.96 -5.99
C ASN A 128 -6.13 -18.50 -6.28
N TRP A 129 -5.21 -17.57 -6.03
CA TRP A 129 -5.43 -16.15 -6.32
C TRP A 129 -5.65 -15.88 -7.81
N ILE A 130 -5.10 -16.70 -8.72
CA ILE A 130 -5.24 -16.53 -10.17
C ILE A 130 -6.70 -16.74 -10.56
N GLU A 131 -7.27 -17.90 -10.24
CA GLU A 131 -8.66 -18.22 -10.56
C GLU A 131 -9.64 -17.32 -9.80
N ASN A 132 -9.39 -17.07 -8.51
CA ASN A 132 -10.27 -16.25 -7.68
C ASN A 132 -10.33 -14.77 -8.11
N ARG A 133 -9.27 -14.25 -8.75
CA ARG A 133 -9.18 -12.82 -9.09
C ARG A 133 -9.28 -12.53 -10.58
N TRP A 134 -8.79 -13.42 -11.44
CA TRP A 134 -8.79 -13.26 -12.91
C TRP A 134 -9.72 -14.23 -13.64
N GLY A 135 -10.25 -15.24 -12.94
CA GLY A 135 -11.25 -16.17 -13.45
C GLY A 135 -10.66 -17.42 -14.11
N ILE A 136 -11.54 -18.40 -14.37
CA ILE A 136 -11.22 -19.75 -14.85
C ILE A 136 -10.54 -19.79 -16.23
N GLN A 137 -10.65 -18.72 -17.02
CA GLN A 137 -9.98 -18.56 -18.31
C GLN A 137 -8.44 -18.51 -18.20
N CYS A 138 -7.91 -18.27 -16.99
CA CYS A 138 -6.49 -18.25 -16.68
C CYS A 138 -6.00 -19.68 -16.41
N ILE A 139 -5.43 -20.31 -17.43
CA ILE A 139 -5.08 -21.74 -17.43
C ILE A 139 -3.62 -21.91 -17.00
N LEU A 140 -3.40 -22.76 -16.00
CA LEU A 140 -2.10 -23.31 -15.67
C LEU A 140 -2.02 -24.71 -16.28
N PHE A 141 -1.05 -24.93 -17.17
CA PHE A 141 -0.93 -26.20 -17.86
C PHE A 141 -0.47 -27.31 -16.91
N PRO A 142 -0.95 -28.56 -17.08
CA PRO A 142 -0.67 -29.68 -16.18
C PRO A 142 0.77 -30.19 -16.37
N THR A 143 1.73 -29.43 -15.89
CA THR A 143 3.16 -29.71 -15.99
C THR A 143 3.79 -29.79 -14.59
N SER A 144 4.87 -30.57 -14.48
CA SER A 144 5.56 -30.75 -13.20
C SER A 144 6.04 -29.39 -12.65
N ARG A 145 5.67 -29.11 -11.39
CA ARG A 145 6.02 -27.87 -10.67
C ARG A 145 5.64 -26.60 -11.46
N CYS A 146 4.51 -26.64 -12.18
CA CYS A 146 4.06 -25.53 -13.04
C CYS A 146 4.00 -24.20 -12.26
N TYR A 147 3.27 -24.17 -11.15
CA TYR A 147 3.12 -22.94 -10.37
C TYR A 147 4.43 -22.45 -9.75
N GLU A 148 5.29 -23.35 -9.28
CA GLU A 148 6.61 -22.95 -8.73
C GLU A 148 7.47 -22.25 -9.80
N LYS A 149 7.43 -22.74 -11.04
CA LYS A 149 8.11 -22.11 -12.18
C LYS A 149 7.49 -20.76 -12.53
N ILE A 150 6.16 -20.66 -12.54
CA ILE A 150 5.46 -19.38 -12.74
C ILE A 150 5.86 -18.39 -11.65
N LEU A 151 5.86 -18.80 -10.38
CA LEU A 151 6.24 -17.95 -9.26
C LEU A 151 7.71 -17.52 -9.36
N CYS A 152 8.60 -18.41 -9.81
CA CYS A 152 9.99 -18.05 -10.09
C CYS A 152 10.07 -16.99 -11.20
N ALA A 153 9.34 -17.17 -12.30
CA ALA A 153 9.27 -16.19 -13.39
C ALA A 153 8.77 -14.83 -12.89
N ILE A 154 7.70 -14.79 -12.08
CA ILE A 154 7.19 -13.55 -11.47
C ILE A 154 8.29 -12.88 -10.64
N LYS A 155 9.00 -13.63 -9.79
CA LYS A 155 10.09 -13.10 -8.96
C LYS A 155 11.23 -12.51 -9.80
N LEU A 156 11.57 -13.13 -10.93
CA LEU A 156 12.56 -12.60 -11.87
C LEU A 156 12.07 -11.30 -12.50
N ALA A 157 10.81 -11.24 -12.92
CA ALA A 157 10.19 -10.03 -13.46
C ALA A 157 10.06 -8.90 -12.40
N CYS A 158 10.10 -9.23 -11.11
CA CYS A 158 10.08 -8.23 -10.03
C CYS A 158 11.40 -7.48 -9.82
N LYS A 159 12.49 -7.79 -10.54
CA LYS A 159 13.84 -7.28 -10.22
C LYS A 159 13.93 -5.75 -10.11
N ASP A 160 13.19 -5.04 -10.96
CA ASP A 160 13.25 -3.58 -11.07
C ASP A 160 11.95 -2.87 -10.63
N ILE A 161 11.07 -3.55 -9.87
CA ILE A 161 9.81 -2.95 -9.45
C ILE A 161 9.98 -2.03 -8.24
N GLU A 162 9.23 -0.93 -8.24
CA GLU A 162 9.21 0.01 -7.12
C GLU A 162 8.60 -0.64 -5.87
N THR A 163 9.19 -0.40 -4.70
CA THR A 163 8.63 -0.78 -3.40
C THR A 163 8.15 0.47 -2.67
N LYS A 164 6.85 0.54 -2.39
CA LYS A 164 6.23 1.65 -1.65
C LYS A 164 5.85 1.23 -0.24
N LYS A 165 6.02 2.14 0.71
CA LYS A 165 5.56 1.96 2.10
C LYS A 165 4.39 2.90 2.38
N ILE A 166 3.30 2.36 2.90
CA ILE A 166 2.06 3.07 3.21
C ILE A 166 1.77 2.93 4.70
N TYR A 167 1.53 4.05 5.36
CA TYR A 167 1.20 4.11 6.78
C TYR A 167 -0.32 4.21 7.00
N GLN A 168 -0.88 3.34 7.84
CA GLN A 168 -2.31 3.27 8.15
C GLN A 168 -2.73 4.11 9.36
N SER A 169 -1.76 4.66 10.09
CA SER A 169 -2.01 5.53 11.25
C SER A 169 -1.10 6.75 11.24
N ILE A 170 -1.55 7.77 11.95
CA ILE A 170 -0.88 9.06 12.17
C ILE A 170 -0.14 9.00 13.50
N GLY A 171 0.98 9.71 13.61
CA GLY A 171 1.77 9.74 14.84
C GLY A 171 3.26 9.75 14.58
N TRP A 172 4.05 9.42 15.59
CA TRP A 172 5.51 9.39 15.47
C TRP A 172 6.02 8.10 14.86
N TYR A 173 6.80 8.22 13.80
CA TYR A 173 7.40 7.10 13.09
C TYR A 173 8.89 7.33 12.86
N LYS A 174 9.68 6.27 13.01
CA LYS A 174 11.09 6.29 12.63
C LYS A 174 11.23 6.01 11.13
N ILE A 175 11.67 7.01 10.36
CA ILE A 175 11.81 6.95 8.89
C ILE A 175 13.20 7.43 8.52
N GLY A 176 13.99 6.59 7.84
CA GLY A 176 15.36 6.92 7.47
C GLY A 176 16.26 7.25 8.68
N GLY A 177 16.04 6.55 9.80
CA GLY A 177 16.81 6.73 11.04
C GLY A 177 16.29 7.82 11.98
N ASN A 178 15.46 8.75 11.50
CA ASN A 178 14.95 9.88 12.28
C ASN A 178 13.46 9.74 12.61
N TYR A 179 13.03 10.31 13.72
CA TYR A 179 11.61 10.39 14.05
C TYR A 179 10.94 11.52 13.27
N HIS A 180 9.87 11.18 12.56
CA HIS A 180 9.01 12.10 11.85
C HIS A 180 7.57 11.91 12.33
N TYR A 181 6.86 13.02 12.54
CA TYR A 181 5.43 12.96 12.79
C TYR A 181 4.70 12.82 11.45
N LEU A 182 3.90 11.76 11.29
CA LEU A 182 3.03 11.54 10.15
C LEU A 182 1.68 12.17 10.39
N ASN A 183 1.18 12.88 9.38
CA ASN A 183 -0.20 13.37 9.27
C ASN A 183 -0.83 12.86 7.96
N GLY A 184 -2.07 13.27 7.67
CA GLY A 184 -2.79 12.83 6.47
C GLY A 184 -2.16 13.18 5.12
N LYS A 185 -1.18 14.11 5.06
CA LYS A 185 -0.42 14.46 3.85
C LYS A 185 0.95 13.79 3.78
N GLY A 186 1.36 13.05 4.81
CA GLY A 186 2.69 12.45 4.89
C GLY A 186 3.45 12.86 6.15
N ALA A 187 4.77 12.77 6.09
CA ALA A 187 5.64 13.21 7.18
C ALA A 187 5.76 14.73 7.20
N VAL A 188 5.66 15.36 8.38
CA VAL A 188 5.96 16.78 8.55
C VAL A 188 7.39 17.07 8.05
N GLY A 189 7.51 18.00 7.11
CA GLY A 189 8.77 18.37 6.44
C GLY A 189 9.21 17.43 5.32
N LYS A 190 8.43 16.38 5.03
CA LYS A 190 8.69 15.35 4.00
C LYS A 190 7.38 14.83 3.36
N GLU A 191 6.34 15.65 3.28
CA GLU A 191 4.96 15.22 3.04
C GLU A 191 4.84 14.38 1.77
N LYS A 192 5.45 14.84 0.67
CA LYS A 192 5.36 14.18 -0.65
C LYS A 192 6.09 12.84 -0.73
N SER A 193 7.05 12.58 0.15
CA SER A 193 7.89 11.36 0.10
C SER A 193 7.32 10.19 0.89
N VAL A 194 6.39 10.47 1.83
CA VAL A 194 5.84 9.46 2.72
C VAL A 194 4.36 9.27 2.41
N LEU A 195 4.01 8.06 1.98
CA LEU A 195 2.64 7.73 1.61
C LEU A 195 1.84 7.32 2.85
N VAL A 196 0.70 7.94 3.03
CA VAL A 196 -0.23 7.66 4.12
C VAL A 196 -1.55 7.19 3.49
N HIS A 197 -2.26 6.33 4.20
CA HIS A 197 -3.51 5.76 3.69
C HIS A 197 -4.56 6.85 3.43
N ASN A 198 -5.31 6.74 2.33
CA ASN A 198 -6.24 7.77 1.87
C ASN A 198 -7.33 8.13 2.91
N SER A 199 -7.73 7.18 3.76
CA SER A 199 -8.70 7.45 4.84
C SER A 199 -8.21 8.51 5.84
N LEU A 200 -6.90 8.76 5.88
CA LEU A 200 -6.26 9.71 6.77
C LEU A 200 -6.09 11.10 6.16
N GLU A 201 -6.37 11.30 4.87
CA GLU A 201 -6.17 12.57 4.15
C GLU A 201 -6.86 13.78 4.81
N LYS A 202 -7.89 13.56 5.63
CA LYS A 202 -8.59 14.63 6.36
C LYS A 202 -7.87 15.10 7.63
N PHE A 203 -6.97 14.30 8.17
CA PHE A 203 -6.27 14.57 9.44
C PHE A 203 -4.93 15.25 9.18
N ASN A 204 -5.00 16.47 8.65
CA ASN A 204 -3.82 17.23 8.27
C ASN A 204 -3.49 18.28 9.31
N ILE A 205 -2.20 18.48 9.53
CA ILE A 205 -1.71 19.64 10.27
C ILE A 205 -1.47 20.75 9.26
N VAL A 206 -2.06 21.92 9.51
CA VAL A 206 -1.78 23.13 8.73
C VAL A 206 -0.48 23.71 9.24
N ILE A 207 0.53 23.77 8.38
CA ILE A 207 1.82 24.38 8.68
C ILE A 207 1.76 25.82 8.17
N ASP A 208 1.94 26.78 9.07
CA ASP A 208 2.10 28.19 8.72
C ASP A 208 3.60 28.49 8.56
N GLU A 209 4.11 28.38 7.33
CA GLU A 209 5.52 28.61 6.99
C GLU A 209 5.95 30.07 7.24
N GLY A 210 5.00 31.01 7.29
CA GLY A 210 5.24 32.42 7.59
C GLY A 210 5.32 32.73 9.08
N LEU A 211 5.03 31.74 9.95
CA LEU A 211 5.03 31.93 11.39
C LEU A 211 6.45 31.86 11.95
N GLY A 212 7.05 33.03 12.22
CA GLY A 212 8.34 33.10 12.88
C GLY A 212 8.35 32.43 14.27
N LYS A 213 9.48 31.81 14.64
CA LYS A 213 9.65 31.05 15.91
C LYS A 213 9.13 31.79 17.14
N ASN A 214 9.43 33.08 17.27
CA ASN A 214 8.99 33.90 18.41
C ASN A 214 7.46 34.04 18.47
N LYS A 215 6.81 34.17 17.32
CA LYS A 215 5.35 34.27 17.24
C LYS A 215 4.69 32.92 17.51
N ALA A 216 5.27 31.83 17.02
CA ALA A 216 4.85 30.47 17.32
C ALA A 216 4.96 30.16 18.82
N TYR A 217 6.08 30.53 19.45
CA TYR A 217 6.28 30.37 20.89
C TYR A 217 5.23 31.14 21.70
N LYS A 218 5.02 32.42 21.39
CA LYS A 218 3.99 33.22 22.06
C LYS A 218 2.58 32.62 21.90
N LYS A 219 2.22 32.18 20.69
CA LYS A 219 0.96 31.47 20.45
C LYS A 219 0.84 30.16 21.21
N SER A 220 1.92 29.42 21.40
CA SER A 220 1.88 28.17 22.19
C SER A 220 1.52 28.42 23.66
N LEU A 221 1.81 29.62 24.19
CA LEU A 221 1.43 30.01 25.55
C LEU A 221 -0.07 30.30 25.68
N GLU A 222 -0.76 30.66 24.58
CA GLU A 222 -2.22 30.81 24.55
C GLU A 222 -2.94 29.49 24.91
N LEU A 223 -2.25 28.35 24.81
CA LEU A 223 -2.76 27.05 25.29
C LEU A 223 -3.08 27.07 26.80
N LEU A 224 -2.38 27.89 27.59
CA LEU A 224 -2.62 28.05 29.02
C LEU A 224 -4.01 28.65 29.32
N GLU A 225 -4.63 29.31 28.34
CA GLU A 225 -5.91 30.00 28.48
C GLU A 225 -7.12 29.10 28.16
N ILE A 226 -6.91 27.86 27.70
CA ILE A 226 -7.99 26.93 27.30
C ILE A 226 -8.83 26.46 28.48
N ALA A 227 -8.24 26.42 29.68
CA ALA A 227 -8.92 26.06 30.92
C ALA A 227 -8.32 26.88 32.09
N PRO A 228 -8.93 26.84 33.29
CA PRO A 228 -8.39 27.52 34.46
C PRO A 228 -6.90 27.21 34.71
N ILE A 229 -6.14 28.23 35.13
CA ILE A 229 -4.68 28.18 35.20
C ILE A 229 -4.16 27.11 36.16
N ASP A 230 -4.91 26.81 37.21
CA ASP A 230 -4.66 25.74 38.18
C ASP A 230 -4.76 24.33 37.55
N VAL A 231 -5.41 24.20 36.39
CA VAL A 231 -5.48 22.95 35.60
C VAL A 231 -4.46 22.94 34.46
N THR A 232 -4.33 24.05 33.70
CA THR A 232 -3.45 24.09 32.52
C THR A 232 -1.97 24.18 32.87
N LEU A 233 -1.60 24.90 33.94
CA LEU A 233 -0.21 25.11 34.32
C LEU A 233 0.50 23.80 34.70
N PRO A 234 -0.08 22.90 35.55
CA PRO A 234 0.54 21.60 35.82
C PRO A 234 0.68 20.71 34.58
N LEU A 235 -0.30 20.73 33.67
CA LEU A 235 -0.26 19.94 32.43
C LEU A 235 0.83 20.45 31.47
N PHE A 236 0.97 21.77 31.36
CA PHE A 236 1.99 22.38 30.52
C PHE A 236 3.40 22.06 31.01
N PHE A 237 3.68 22.18 32.32
CA PHE A 237 5.00 21.83 32.88
C PHE A 237 5.37 20.35 32.70
N ASN A 238 4.39 19.44 32.80
CA ASN A 238 4.64 18.02 32.52
C ASN A 238 5.06 17.76 31.06
N SER A 239 4.77 18.67 30.13
CA SER A 239 5.11 18.52 28.71
C SER A 239 6.59 18.78 28.41
N PHE A 240 7.36 19.35 29.35
CA PHE A 240 8.77 19.75 29.15
C PHE A 240 9.77 19.03 30.07
N ASN A 241 9.33 18.09 30.91
CA ASN A 241 10.19 17.38 31.88
C ASN A 241 10.79 16.07 31.34
N TYR A 242 11.22 16.04 30.07
CA TYR A 242 11.96 14.91 29.48
C TYR A 242 13.34 15.33 28.99
#